data_AF-A0A3M1DLI4-F1
#
_entry.id   AF-A0A3M1DLI4-F1
#
_cell.length_a   1.000
_cell.length_b   1.000
_cell.length_c   1.000
_cell.angle_alpha   90.00
_cell.angle_beta   90.00
_cell.angle_gamma   90.00
#
_symmetry.space_group_name_H-M   'P 1'
#
loop_
_entity.id
_entity.type
_entity.pdbx_description
1 polymer ?
#
loop_
_entity_poly.entity_id
_entity_poly.type
_entity_poly.pdbx_seq_one_letter_code
_entity_poly.pdbx_strand_id
1 'polypeptide(L)' 'MDIVYLNDLRIETVIGIYEWERRIRQTVVLDLEMGWDISAAAA' A
#
# COMPACT_ATOMS: atom_id res chain seq x y z
N MET A 1 -11.21 10.75 15.21
CA MET A 1 -10.26 10.52 14.10
C MET A 1 -9.63 9.20 14.40
N ASP A 2 -9.99 8.22 13.61
CA ASP A 2 -9.56 6.84 13.77
C ASP A 2 -8.45 6.57 12.77
N ILE A 3 -7.60 5.58 13.07
CA ILE A 3 -6.50 5.20 12.20
C ILE A 3 -6.85 3.88 11.55
N VAL A 4 -6.94 3.89 10.23
CA VAL A 4 -7.00 2.69 9.41
C VAL A 4 -5.56 2.29 9.11
N TYR A 5 -5.16 1.13 9.59
CA TYR A 5 -3.82 0.58 9.36
C TYR A 5 -3.87 -0.63 8.44
N LEU A 6 -2.82 -0.82 7.67
CA LEU A 6 -2.63 -1.96 6.79
C LEU A 6 -1.16 -2.36 6.82
N ASN A 7 -0.88 -3.55 7.34
CA ASN A 7 0.48 -4.05 7.55
C ASN A 7 0.77 -5.26 6.66
N ASP A 8 2.02 -5.41 6.23
CA ASP A 8 2.50 -6.51 5.37
C ASP A 8 1.70 -6.67 4.06
N LEU A 9 1.32 -5.56 3.42
CA LEU A 9 0.67 -5.61 2.11
C LEU A 9 1.69 -5.94 1.03
N ARG A 10 1.59 -7.14 0.49
CA ARG A 10 2.47 -7.63 -0.58
C ARG A 10 1.81 -7.48 -1.94
N ILE A 11 2.40 -6.67 -2.81
CA ILE A 11 1.94 -6.47 -4.18
C ILE A 11 3.07 -6.77 -5.15
N GLU A 12 2.80 -7.58 -6.17
CA GLU A 12 3.70 -7.71 -7.32
C GLU A 12 3.51 -6.52 -8.25
N THR A 13 4.54 -5.69 -8.36
CA THR A 13 4.49 -4.54 -9.26
C THR A 13 5.86 -4.33 -9.91
N VAL A 14 5.86 -3.49 -10.93
CA VAL A 14 7.05 -3.10 -11.65
C VAL A 14 7.48 -1.74 -11.09
N ILE A 15 8.58 -1.74 -10.35
CA ILE A 15 9.19 -0.53 -9.79
C ILE A 15 10.56 -0.30 -10.44
N GLY A 16 10.96 0.96 -10.58
CA GLY A 16 12.28 1.30 -11.10
C GLY A 16 12.27 2.46 -12.08
N ILE A 17 13.37 3.22 -12.07
CA ILE A 17 13.56 4.40 -12.93
C ILE A 17 14.11 3.97 -14.29
N TYR A 18 14.88 2.87 -14.31
CA TYR A 18 15.52 2.40 -15.52
C TYR A 18 14.59 1.49 -16.36
N GLU A 19 14.76 1.58 -17.68
CA GLU A 19 14.05 0.75 -18.67
C GLU A 19 14.14 -0.76 -18.40
N TRP A 20 15.26 -1.24 -17.84
CA TRP A 20 15.46 -2.65 -17.53
C TRP A 20 14.67 -3.09 -16.30
N GLU A 21 14.53 -2.23 -15.28
CA GLU A 21 13.73 -2.50 -14.09
C GLU A 21 12.25 -2.61 -14.46
N ARG A 22 11.80 -1.84 -15.47
CA ARG A 22 10.43 -1.92 -16.00
C ARG A 22 10.04 -3.28 -16.60
N ARG A 23 10.99 -4.22 -16.73
CA ARG A 23 10.78 -5.57 -17.25
C ARG A 23 10.73 -6.63 -16.15
N ILE A 24 11.02 -6.27 -14.90
CA ILE A 24 11.10 -7.20 -13.77
C ILE A 24 9.95 -6.89 -12.82
N ARG A 25 9.17 -7.92 -12.46
CA ARG A 25 8.17 -7.80 -11.39
C ARG A 25 8.84 -8.07 -10.06
N GLN A 26 8.62 -7.19 -9.09
CA GLN A 26 9.17 -7.28 -7.76
C GLN A 26 8.01 -7.24 -6.75
N THR A 27 8.14 -8.02 -5.67
CA THR A 27 7.20 -7.94 -4.55
C THR A 27 7.55 -6.71 -3.72
N VAL A 28 6.61 -5.77 -3.64
CA VAL A 28 6.70 -4.60 -2.75
C VAL A 28 5.89 -4.90 -1.50
N VAL A 29 6.47 -4.63 -0.34
CA VAL A 29 5.80 -4.71 0.97
C VAL A 29 5.49 -3.28 1.40
N LEU A 30 4.23 -3.00 1.69
CA LEU A 30 3.74 -1.69 2.11
C LEU A 30 3.09 -1.78 3.49
N ASP A 31 3.49 -0.86 4.37
CA ASP A 31 2.80 -0.57 5.62
C ASP A 31 2.17 0.83 5.49
N LEU A 32 0.86 0.93 5.72
CA LEU A 32 0.07 2.15 5.51
C LEU A 32 -0.72 2.47 6.78
N GLU A 33 -0.67 3.73 7.19
CA GLU A 33 -1.50 4.30 8.25
C GLU A 33 -2.23 5.53 7.71
N MET A 34 -3.56 5.52 7.79
CA MET A 34 -4.43 6.55 7.24
C MET A 34 -5.40 7.05 8.31
N GLY A 35 -5.40 8.35 8.57
CA GLY A 35 -6.41 8.98 9.42
C GLY A 35 -7.73 9.10 8.66
N TRP A 36 -8.81 8.57 9.24
CA TRP A 36 -10.16 8.67 8.67
C TRP A 36 -11.23 8.80 9.76
N ASP A 37 -12.38 9.41 9.44
CA ASP A 37 -13.56 9.43 10.31
C ASP A 37 -14.46 8.23 9.98
N ILE A 38 -14.45 7.21 10.84
CA ILE A 38 -15.20 5.96 10.65
C ILE A 38 -16.60 6.00 11.25
N SER A 39 -17.07 7.15 11.76
CA SER A 39 -18.36 7.26 12.48
C SER A 39 -19.54 6.76 11.64
N ALA A 40 -19.54 7.00 10.32
CA ALA A 40 -20.59 6.53 9.42
C ALA A 40 -20.60 5.00 9.21
N ALA A 41 -19.44 4.35 9.34
CA ALA A 41 -19.32 2.89 9.19
C ALA A 41 -19.63 2.14 10.50
N ALA A 42 -19.68 2.85 11.64
CA ALA A 42 -19.96 2.29 12.96
C ALA A 42 -21.47 2.21 13.30
N ALA A 43 -22.34 2.75 12.42
CA ALA A 43 -23.79 2.85 12.62
C ALA A 43 -24.58 1.65 12.08
#